data_AF-A0A7C0USK3-F1
#
_entry.id   AF-A0A7C0USK3-F1
#
_cell.length_a   1.000
_cell.length_b   1.000
_cell.length_c   1.000
_cell.angle_alpha   90.00
_cell.angle_beta   90.00
_cell.angle_gamma   90.00
#
_symmetry.space_group_name_H-M   'P 1'
#
loop_
_entity.id
_entity.type
_entity.pdbx_description
1 polymer ?
#
loop_
_entity_poly.entity_id
_entity_poly.type
_entity_poly.pdbx_seq_one_letter_code
_entity_poly.pdbx_strand_id
1 'polypeptide(L)'
;MQGNQESLKSDCRFMSGGKSMSRAKAILGTIGIVILLLGSAPLAGMQLGEMKSKSMDVIQNAESRTYRMIFSAPEIYSGEKYSYVVVNGADYYTMDKGAPAMPVAVKTFTFPFNTEISKVDCDVSGISTHTLNKKIAPSVGAVRMDSHIVEVKENSKIYASDEPYPQKWFDYRIGVGMQDGEHVVFLTVEVHPVRYFPASNIMESAEGIEINIEFEEKQSSFPDTYDLLIITPEKFSDALQPLVEHKESHGIKTILETTES
;
A
#
# COMPACT_ATOMS: atom_id res chain seq x y z
N MET A 1 -37.47 39.47 -26.36
CA MET A 1 -38.30 38.68 -25.41
C MET A 1 -37.31 37.85 -24.59
N GLN A 2 -36.65 38.39 -23.56
CA GLN A 2 -37.15 39.03 -22.33
C GLN A 2 -37.81 38.02 -21.38
N GLY A 3 -37.15 37.83 -20.23
CA GLY A 3 -37.63 37.12 -19.04
C GLY A 3 -37.17 35.67 -18.96
N ASN A 4 -36.72 35.14 -17.82
CA ASN A 4 -36.46 35.77 -16.54
C ASN A 4 -35.55 34.88 -15.68
N GLN A 5 -34.87 35.51 -14.72
CA GLN A 5 -34.04 34.92 -13.67
C GLN A 5 -34.84 34.11 -12.64
N GLU A 6 -34.17 33.16 -11.97
CA GLU A 6 -34.10 32.97 -10.49
C GLU A 6 -33.27 31.69 -10.23
N SER A 7 -32.02 31.72 -9.75
CA SER A 7 -31.51 32.05 -8.41
C SER A 7 -32.25 31.36 -7.25
N LEU A 8 -31.81 30.16 -6.86
CA LEU A 8 -31.83 29.74 -5.46
C LEU A 8 -30.50 29.08 -5.08
N LYS A 9 -29.68 29.92 -4.44
CA LYS A 9 -28.52 29.61 -3.61
C LYS A 9 -29.03 29.18 -2.23
N SER A 10 -28.14 28.53 -1.46
CA SER A 10 -28.18 28.28 -0.01
C SER A 10 -29.22 27.28 0.54
N ASP A 11 -28.73 26.15 1.04
CA ASP A 11 -28.76 25.90 2.49
C ASP A 11 -27.71 24.84 2.91
N CYS A 12 -26.47 25.29 3.10
CA CYS A 12 -25.55 24.65 4.04
C CYS A 12 -26.02 25.04 5.44
N ARG A 13 -26.64 24.11 6.16
CA ARG A 13 -26.98 24.32 7.56
C ARG A 13 -26.24 23.32 8.44
N PHE A 14 -25.13 23.83 8.99
CA PHE A 14 -24.57 23.41 10.27
C PHE A 14 -25.70 23.27 11.30
N MET A 15 -25.85 22.09 11.90
CA MET A 15 -26.47 21.94 13.21
C MET A 15 -25.48 21.30 14.16
N SER A 16 -24.81 22.19 14.89
CA SER A 16 -24.26 21.95 16.21
C SER A 16 -25.34 21.34 17.12
N GLY A 17 -24.97 20.31 17.86
CA GLY A 17 -25.82 19.62 18.81
C GLY A 17 -24.98 18.82 19.80
N GLY A 18 -24.23 19.52 20.64
CA GLY A 18 -23.55 18.92 21.80
C GLY A 18 -24.52 18.58 22.92
N LYS A 19 -24.28 17.42 23.54
CA LYS A 19 -24.52 16.99 24.95
C LYS A 19 -24.29 15.48 24.95
N SER A 20 -23.73 14.82 25.95
CA SER A 20 -23.14 15.18 27.23
C SER A 20 -22.56 13.86 27.76
N MET A 21 -21.34 13.91 28.27
CA MET A 21 -20.68 12.98 29.20
C MET A 21 -21.32 11.61 29.50
N SER A 22 -20.51 10.56 29.40
CA SER A 22 -20.23 9.78 30.61
C SER A 22 -18.77 9.33 30.62
N ARG A 23 -18.07 9.74 31.68
CA ARG A 23 -16.70 9.33 32.01
C ARG A 23 -16.80 8.00 32.73
N ALA A 24 -16.43 6.90 32.09
CA ALA A 24 -16.14 5.66 32.79
C ALA A 24 -14.64 5.67 33.14
N LYS A 25 -14.36 5.99 34.40
CA LYS A 25 -13.02 5.87 35.00
C LYS A 25 -12.69 4.37 35.10
N ALA A 26 -11.77 3.88 34.27
CA ALA A 26 -11.13 2.60 34.50
C ALA A 26 -10.09 2.76 35.61
N ILE A 27 -10.20 1.89 36.60
CA ILE A 27 -9.52 1.93 37.89
C ILE A 27 -8.03 1.66 37.69
N LEU A 28 -7.22 2.65 38.07
CA LEU A 28 -5.78 2.53 38.20
C LEU A 28 -5.51 1.61 39.41
N GLY A 29 -5.18 0.34 39.15
CA GLY A 29 -4.74 -0.61 40.15
C GLY A 29 -3.37 -0.22 40.69
N THR A 30 -3.34 0.67 41.68
CA THR A 30 -2.14 0.95 42.48
C THR A 30 -1.87 -0.26 43.37
N ILE A 31 -0.99 -1.16 42.93
CA ILE A 31 -0.35 -2.13 43.83
C ILE A 31 0.59 -1.33 44.72
N GLY A 32 0.09 -0.98 45.91
CA GLY A 32 0.88 -0.45 47.00
C GLY A 32 1.83 -1.54 47.50
N ILE A 33 3.09 -1.47 47.09
CA ILE A 33 4.17 -2.15 47.78
C ILE A 33 4.59 -1.25 48.94
N VAL A 34 4.04 -1.56 50.12
CA VAL A 34 4.53 -1.11 51.41
C VAL A 34 5.87 -1.79 51.65
N ILE A 35 6.98 -1.08 51.46
CA ILE A 35 8.27 -1.47 52.04
C ILE A 35 8.51 -0.56 53.22
N LEU A 36 8.18 -1.11 54.39
CA LEU A 36 8.51 -0.55 55.69
C LEU A 36 9.47 -1.53 56.34
N LEU A 37 10.73 -1.10 56.53
CA LEU A 37 11.55 -1.24 57.75
C LEU A 37 13.06 -1.28 57.44
N LEU A 38 13.71 -0.18 57.82
CA LEU A 38 14.86 -0.09 58.74
C LEU A 38 15.96 -1.17 58.67
N GLY A 39 17.16 -0.73 58.31
CA GLY A 39 18.40 -1.45 58.58
C GLY A 39 19.60 -0.82 57.88
N SER A 40 20.16 0.26 58.44
CA SER A 40 21.46 0.76 58.03
C SER A 40 22.55 -0.21 58.50
N ALA A 41 23.10 -1.00 57.58
CA ALA A 41 24.36 -1.71 57.77
C ALA A 41 25.22 -1.49 56.52
N PRO A 42 26.49 -1.03 56.65
CA PRO A 42 27.39 -0.96 55.52
C PRO A 42 27.92 -2.37 55.24
N LEU A 43 27.30 -3.09 54.30
CA LEU A 43 27.87 -4.33 53.78
C LEU A 43 28.78 -3.98 52.60
N ALA A 44 30.08 -3.91 52.90
CA ALA A 44 31.12 -3.99 51.90
C ALA A 44 31.11 -5.38 51.23
N GLY A 45 31.21 -5.40 49.90
CA GLY A 45 31.59 -6.59 49.14
C GLY A 45 30.45 -7.54 48.76
N MET A 46 29.61 -7.14 47.79
CA MET A 46 28.95 -8.09 46.90
C MET A 46 29.08 -7.57 45.47
N GLN A 47 29.76 -8.35 44.62
CA GLN A 47 29.85 -8.13 43.19
C GLN A 47 28.44 -7.99 42.62
N LEU A 48 28.17 -6.86 41.97
CA LEU A 48 26.98 -6.62 41.18
C LEU A 48 27.07 -7.55 39.96
N GLY A 49 26.45 -8.73 40.05
CA GLY A 49 26.31 -9.62 38.92
C GLY A 49 25.49 -8.91 37.83
N GLU A 50 26.05 -8.83 36.63
CA GLU A 50 25.37 -8.34 35.44
C GLU A 50 23.98 -9.00 35.33
N MET A 51 22.92 -8.21 35.47
CA MET A 51 21.61 -8.62 34.98
C MET A 51 21.71 -8.68 33.46
N LYS A 52 21.95 -9.89 32.95
CA LYS A 52 21.74 -10.20 31.54
C LYS A 52 20.27 -9.93 31.24
N SER A 53 20.00 -8.78 30.63
CA SER A 53 18.73 -8.49 30.00
C SER A 53 18.40 -9.69 29.11
N LYS A 54 17.42 -10.47 29.53
CA LYS A 54 16.87 -11.54 28.71
C LYS A 54 16.13 -10.80 27.59
N SER A 55 16.73 -10.73 26.40
CA SER A 55 16.01 -10.30 25.21
C SER A 55 14.78 -11.19 25.11
N MET A 56 13.63 -10.60 25.41
CA MET A 56 12.37 -11.26 25.18
C MET A 56 12.16 -11.14 23.69
N ASP A 57 12.61 -12.15 22.94
CA ASP A 57 12.32 -12.26 21.52
C ASP A 57 10.79 -12.33 21.41
N VAL A 58 10.19 -11.19 21.06
CA VAL A 58 8.79 -11.14 20.67
C VAL A 58 8.72 -11.92 19.37
N ILE A 59 8.22 -13.15 19.44
CA ILE A 59 7.83 -13.90 18.25
C ILE A 59 6.60 -13.17 17.70
N GLN A 60 6.80 -12.18 16.83
CA GLN A 60 5.72 -11.65 16.02
C GLN A 60 5.33 -12.76 15.04
N ASN A 61 4.10 -13.25 15.17
CA ASN A 61 3.55 -14.19 14.21
C ASN A 61 3.14 -13.40 12.97
N ALA A 62 3.49 -13.90 11.79
CA ALA A 62 3.02 -13.35 10.53
C ALA A 62 1.48 -13.32 10.51
N GLU A 63 0.92 -12.17 10.16
CA GLU A 63 -0.50 -11.96 9.94
C GLU A 63 -0.87 -12.29 8.49
N SER A 64 -2.13 -12.66 8.27
CA SER A 64 -2.66 -12.93 6.93
C SER A 64 -3.96 -12.17 6.69
N ARG A 65 -4.11 -11.57 5.51
CA ARG A 65 -5.36 -10.97 5.03
C ARG A 65 -5.77 -11.58 3.69
N THR A 66 -7.04 -11.91 3.58
CA THR A 66 -7.64 -12.43 2.35
C THR A 66 -8.66 -11.44 1.81
N TYR A 67 -8.61 -11.18 0.51
CA TYR A 67 -9.55 -10.31 -0.19
C TYR A 67 -10.04 -10.95 -1.48
N ARG A 68 -11.36 -11.08 -1.64
CA ARG A 68 -11.97 -11.70 -2.81
C ARG A 68 -12.53 -10.64 -3.76
N MET A 69 -12.13 -10.74 -5.02
CA MET A 69 -12.70 -10.01 -6.15
C MET A 69 -13.60 -10.95 -6.94
N ILE A 70 -14.78 -10.47 -7.34
CA ILE A 70 -15.75 -11.20 -8.15
C ILE A 70 -16.00 -10.39 -9.42
N PHE A 71 -16.02 -11.06 -10.55
CA PHE A 71 -16.16 -10.46 -11.86
C PHE A 71 -17.44 -10.97 -12.54
N SER A 72 -18.07 -10.10 -13.32
CA SER A 72 -19.14 -10.54 -14.21
C SER A 72 -18.57 -11.40 -15.34
N ALA A 73 -19.44 -12.18 -15.99
CA ALA A 73 -19.10 -12.72 -17.30
C ALA A 73 -18.68 -11.58 -18.25
N PRO A 74 -17.66 -11.79 -19.10
CA PRO A 74 -17.18 -10.77 -20.01
C PRO A 74 -18.20 -10.50 -21.12
N GLU A 75 -18.41 -9.23 -21.43
CA GLU A 75 -19.18 -8.79 -22.59
C GLU A 75 -18.23 -8.56 -23.78
N ILE A 76 -18.50 -9.23 -24.90
CA ILE A 76 -17.66 -9.18 -26.10
C ILE A 76 -18.38 -8.42 -27.20
N TYR A 77 -17.86 -7.24 -27.53
CA TYR A 77 -18.35 -6.40 -28.60
C TYR A 77 -17.55 -6.64 -29.87
N SER A 78 -18.23 -6.79 -31.01
CA SER A 78 -17.58 -6.98 -32.31
C SER A 78 -17.60 -5.68 -33.11
N GLY A 79 -16.43 -5.06 -33.29
CA GLY A 79 -16.26 -3.95 -34.23
C GLY A 79 -16.01 -4.43 -35.66
N GLU A 80 -15.66 -3.53 -36.58
CA GLU A 80 -15.41 -3.88 -37.99
C GLU A 80 -14.21 -4.84 -38.13
N LYS A 81 -13.07 -4.49 -37.52
CA LYS A 81 -11.83 -5.28 -37.62
C LYS A 81 -11.55 -6.17 -36.41
N TYR A 82 -11.89 -5.71 -35.21
CA TYR A 82 -11.50 -6.36 -33.95
C TYR A 82 -12.67 -6.56 -33.01
N SER A 83 -12.46 -7.41 -32.01
CA SER A 83 -13.32 -7.55 -30.83
C SER A 83 -12.80 -6.70 -29.66
N TYR A 84 -13.72 -6.29 -28.79
CA TYR A 84 -13.47 -5.53 -27.57
C TYR A 84 -14.14 -6.25 -26.40
N VAL A 85 -13.42 -6.38 -25.30
CA VAL A 85 -13.87 -7.13 -24.12
C VAL A 85 -14.11 -6.16 -22.99
N VAL A 86 -15.27 -6.23 -22.35
CA VAL A 86 -15.60 -5.44 -21.17
C VAL A 86 -15.93 -6.39 -20.02
N VAL A 87 -15.37 -6.12 -18.85
CA VAL A 87 -15.65 -6.88 -17.62
C VAL A 87 -16.06 -5.88 -16.54
N ASN A 88 -17.22 -6.10 -15.92
CA ASN A 88 -17.63 -5.28 -14.78
C ASN A 88 -16.73 -5.60 -13.58
N GLY A 89 -16.18 -4.56 -12.96
CA GLY A 89 -15.16 -4.68 -11.91
C GLY A 89 -13.71 -4.55 -12.41
N ALA A 90 -13.50 -4.36 -13.72
CA ALA A 90 -12.21 -3.91 -14.23
C ALA A 90 -12.11 -2.38 -14.19
N ASP A 91 -10.94 -1.87 -13.82
CA ASP A 91 -10.66 -0.45 -13.65
C ASP A 91 -10.08 0.18 -14.92
N TYR A 92 -9.26 -0.57 -15.66
CA TYR A 92 -8.61 -0.09 -16.86
C TYR A 92 -8.24 -1.23 -17.83
N TYR A 93 -7.47 -0.95 -18.87
CA TYR A 93 -7.00 -1.92 -19.86
C TYR A 93 -5.48 -1.97 -19.93
N THR A 94 -4.90 -3.11 -20.29
CA THR A 94 -3.45 -3.25 -20.53
C THR A 94 -2.93 -2.17 -21.47
N MET A 95 -1.77 -1.60 -21.13
CA MET A 95 -1.21 -0.41 -21.80
C MET A 95 0.03 -0.72 -22.66
N ASP A 96 0.37 -2.00 -22.84
CA ASP A 96 1.49 -2.40 -23.71
C ASP A 96 1.13 -2.11 -25.16
N LYS A 97 1.79 -1.12 -25.75
CA LYS A 97 1.49 -0.68 -27.11
C LYS A 97 1.61 -1.83 -28.10
N GLY A 98 0.52 -2.07 -28.84
CA GLY A 98 0.43 -3.12 -29.85
C GLY A 98 0.08 -4.50 -29.30
N ALA A 99 0.09 -4.74 -27.99
CA ALA A 99 -0.43 -5.97 -27.39
C ALA A 99 -1.97 -5.92 -27.29
N PRO A 100 -2.68 -7.04 -27.13
CA PRO A 100 -4.13 -7.04 -26.93
C PRO A 100 -4.56 -6.13 -25.77
N ALA A 101 -5.59 -5.30 -25.96
CA ALA A 101 -6.17 -4.47 -24.90
C ALA A 101 -7.10 -5.32 -24.02
N MET A 102 -6.62 -5.72 -22.85
CA MET A 102 -7.31 -6.62 -21.94
C MET A 102 -7.73 -5.89 -20.66
N PRO A 103 -8.96 -6.09 -20.16
CA PRO A 103 -9.41 -5.57 -18.87
C PRO A 103 -8.48 -5.94 -17.70
N VAL A 104 -8.23 -4.99 -16.81
CA VAL A 104 -7.41 -5.10 -15.60
C VAL A 104 -8.18 -4.51 -14.43
N ALA A 105 -8.18 -5.23 -13.30
CA ALA A 105 -8.74 -4.75 -12.04
C ALA A 105 -7.61 -4.50 -11.03
N VAL A 106 -7.73 -3.48 -10.19
CA VAL A 106 -6.67 -3.06 -9.28
C VAL A 106 -7.21 -2.93 -7.87
N LYS A 107 -6.46 -3.47 -6.91
CA LYS A 107 -6.70 -3.24 -5.50
C LYS A 107 -5.43 -2.74 -4.82
N THR A 108 -5.54 -1.57 -4.18
CA THR A 108 -4.50 -1.06 -3.29
C THR A 108 -4.89 -1.30 -1.83
N PHE A 109 -3.98 -1.88 -1.07
CA PHE A 109 -4.04 -2.05 0.38
C PHE A 109 -3.03 -1.11 1.02
N THR A 110 -3.42 -0.49 2.13
CA THR A 110 -2.56 0.39 2.92
C THR A 110 -2.24 -0.32 4.24
N PHE A 111 -0.96 -0.36 4.58
CA PHE A 111 -0.45 -0.91 5.83
C PHE A 111 0.33 0.16 6.61
N PRO A 112 0.41 0.05 7.95
CA PRO A 112 1.26 0.91 8.76
C PRO A 112 2.71 0.92 8.28
N PHE A 113 3.42 2.01 8.56
CA PHE A 113 4.86 2.09 8.30
C PHE A 113 5.60 0.93 8.98
N ASN A 114 6.69 0.45 8.36
CA ASN A 114 7.46 -0.72 8.77
C ASN A 114 6.76 -2.09 8.66
N THR A 115 5.62 -2.16 8.00
CA THR A 115 5.05 -3.46 7.61
C THR A 115 5.91 -4.13 6.54
N GLU A 116 6.33 -5.37 6.77
CA GLU A 116 6.98 -6.22 5.79
C GLU A 116 5.94 -7.17 5.18
N ILE A 117 5.75 -7.11 3.87
CA ILE A 117 4.89 -8.04 3.15
C ILE A 117 5.76 -9.21 2.69
N SER A 118 5.56 -10.37 3.30
CA SER A 118 6.35 -11.57 3.05
C SER A 118 5.86 -12.34 1.83
N LYS A 119 4.55 -12.30 1.55
CA LYS A 119 3.94 -13.06 0.46
C LYS A 119 2.66 -12.42 -0.07
N VAL A 120 2.48 -12.49 -1.38
CA VAL A 120 1.22 -12.16 -2.06
C VAL A 120 0.93 -13.24 -3.08
N ASP A 121 -0.15 -13.98 -2.87
CA ASP A 121 -0.64 -15.02 -3.78
C ASP A 121 -2.07 -14.72 -4.23
N CYS A 122 -2.46 -15.32 -5.35
CA CYS A 122 -3.84 -15.27 -5.81
C CYS A 122 -4.35 -16.67 -6.19
N ASP A 123 -5.52 -17.01 -5.67
CA ASP A 123 -6.27 -18.20 -6.05
C ASP A 123 -7.38 -17.83 -7.04
N VAL A 124 -7.33 -18.44 -8.23
CA VAL A 124 -8.25 -18.17 -9.33
C VAL A 124 -9.35 -19.23 -9.36
N SER A 125 -10.61 -18.79 -9.49
CA SER A 125 -11.78 -19.66 -9.47
C SER A 125 -12.77 -19.34 -10.58
N GLY A 126 -13.56 -20.34 -10.99
CA GLY A 126 -14.60 -20.20 -12.02
C GLY A 126 -14.05 -19.83 -13.39
N ILE A 127 -13.02 -20.54 -13.85
CA ILE A 127 -12.43 -20.29 -15.18
C ILE A 127 -13.39 -20.80 -16.26
N SER A 128 -13.74 -19.92 -17.19
CA SER A 128 -14.56 -20.21 -18.37
C SER A 128 -13.83 -19.82 -19.64
N THR A 129 -14.04 -20.58 -20.72
CA THR A 129 -13.39 -20.38 -22.02
C THR A 129 -14.38 -19.85 -23.05
N HIS A 130 -13.93 -18.88 -23.86
CA HIS A 130 -14.73 -18.20 -24.87
C HIS A 130 -13.99 -18.19 -26.20
N THR A 131 -14.62 -18.72 -27.25
CA THR A 131 -14.10 -18.62 -28.62
C THR A 131 -14.49 -17.27 -29.21
N LEU A 132 -13.53 -16.55 -29.80
CA LEU A 132 -13.78 -15.26 -30.42
C LEU A 132 -13.92 -15.38 -31.94
N ASN A 133 -14.75 -14.51 -32.53
CA ASN A 133 -14.91 -14.43 -33.99
C ASN A 133 -13.86 -13.53 -34.66
N LYS A 134 -13.31 -12.56 -33.91
CA LYS A 134 -12.25 -11.64 -34.35
C LYS A 134 -11.21 -11.53 -33.25
N LYS A 135 -9.99 -11.14 -33.64
CA LYS A 135 -8.91 -10.85 -32.70
C LYS A 135 -9.27 -9.66 -31.80
N ILE A 136 -8.78 -9.66 -30.57
CA ILE A 136 -8.89 -8.51 -29.67
C ILE A 136 -8.06 -7.33 -30.21
N ALA A 137 -8.58 -6.11 -30.11
CA ALA A 137 -7.91 -4.92 -30.59
C ALA A 137 -6.58 -4.66 -29.86
N PRO A 138 -5.53 -4.18 -30.55
CA PRO A 138 -4.28 -3.83 -29.90
C PRO A 138 -4.41 -2.54 -29.09
N SER A 139 -3.79 -2.50 -27.92
CA SER A 139 -3.69 -1.33 -27.05
C SER A 139 -2.85 -0.24 -27.69
N VAL A 140 -3.34 0.99 -27.68
CA VAL A 140 -2.63 2.17 -28.19
C VAL A 140 -1.45 2.56 -27.29
N GLY A 141 -1.47 2.11 -26.04
CA GLY A 141 -0.54 2.47 -24.97
C GLY A 141 -0.63 3.94 -24.56
N ALA A 142 0.37 4.43 -23.83
CA ALA A 142 0.43 5.82 -23.42
C ALA A 142 0.57 6.75 -24.65
N VAL A 143 -0.32 7.73 -24.75
CA VAL A 143 -0.34 8.72 -25.83
C VAL A 143 -0.31 10.12 -25.24
N ARG A 144 0.23 11.09 -25.98
CA ARG A 144 0.20 12.48 -25.54
C ARG A 144 -1.22 13.02 -25.60
N MET A 145 -1.57 13.92 -24.68
CA MET A 145 -2.89 14.55 -24.63
C MET A 145 -3.24 15.34 -25.91
N ASP A 146 -2.24 15.84 -26.63
CA ASP A 146 -2.38 16.61 -27.89
C ASP A 146 -2.48 15.71 -29.14
N SER A 147 -2.45 14.39 -29.00
CA SER A 147 -2.51 13.45 -30.12
C SER A 147 -3.95 13.21 -30.55
N HIS A 148 -4.26 13.47 -31.82
CA HIS A 148 -5.62 13.36 -32.37
C HIS A 148 -5.89 12.03 -33.09
N ILE A 149 -4.84 11.38 -33.61
CA ILE A 149 -4.92 10.07 -34.28
C ILE A 149 -3.67 9.29 -33.90
N VAL A 150 -3.87 8.06 -33.40
CA VAL A 150 -2.78 7.16 -33.05
C VAL A 150 -2.97 5.85 -33.79
N GLU A 151 -2.14 5.65 -34.81
CA GLU A 151 -2.05 4.35 -35.45
C GLU A 151 -1.31 3.36 -34.56
N VAL A 152 -1.93 2.21 -34.34
CA VAL A 152 -1.35 1.09 -33.60
C VAL A 152 -1.33 -0.15 -34.50
N LYS A 153 -0.21 -0.85 -34.49
CA LYS A 153 -0.03 -2.13 -35.17
C LYS A 153 -0.03 -3.25 -34.14
N GLU A 154 -0.57 -4.40 -34.52
CA GLU A 154 -0.44 -5.64 -33.73
C GLU A 154 1.04 -5.92 -33.47
N ASN A 155 1.39 -6.19 -32.22
CA ASN A 155 2.68 -6.74 -31.86
C ASN A 155 2.72 -8.18 -32.37
N SER A 156 3.42 -8.40 -33.49
CA SER A 156 3.44 -9.69 -34.18
C SER A 156 3.92 -10.84 -33.31
N LYS A 157 4.80 -10.59 -32.33
CA LYS A 157 5.27 -11.63 -31.41
C LYS A 157 4.17 -12.09 -30.46
N ILE A 158 3.37 -11.16 -29.94
CA ILE A 158 2.25 -11.49 -29.03
C ILE A 158 1.10 -12.10 -29.83
N TYR A 159 0.72 -11.49 -30.95
CA TYR A 159 -0.42 -11.94 -31.75
C TYR A 159 -0.22 -13.28 -32.48
N ALA A 160 1.03 -13.73 -32.62
CA ALA A 160 1.36 -15.05 -33.17
C ALA A 160 1.65 -16.10 -32.08
N SER A 161 1.57 -15.74 -30.79
CA SER A 161 1.87 -16.61 -29.67
C SER A 161 0.68 -17.48 -29.28
N ASP A 162 0.95 -18.73 -28.90
CA ASP A 162 -0.03 -19.62 -28.24
C ASP A 162 -0.07 -19.39 -26.71
N GLU A 163 0.87 -18.63 -26.15
CA GLU A 163 0.84 -18.24 -24.73
C GLU A 163 -0.28 -17.22 -24.45
N PRO A 164 -0.91 -17.25 -23.26
CA PRO A 164 -1.89 -16.26 -22.87
C PRO A 164 -1.27 -14.87 -22.70
N TYR A 165 -2.04 -13.84 -23.03
CA TYR A 165 -1.75 -12.45 -22.74
C TYR A 165 -2.90 -11.82 -21.92
N PRO A 166 -2.62 -11.20 -20.76
CA PRO A 166 -1.37 -11.32 -20.01
C PRO A 166 -1.09 -12.78 -19.62
N GLN A 167 0.18 -13.13 -19.40
CA GLN A 167 0.55 -14.50 -19.04
C GLN A 167 0.08 -14.87 -17.63
N LYS A 168 0.33 -13.97 -16.67
CA LYS A 168 -0.06 -14.14 -15.27
C LYS A 168 -1.50 -13.68 -15.05
N TRP A 169 -2.15 -14.24 -14.03
CA TRP A 169 -3.46 -13.78 -13.55
C TRP A 169 -3.37 -12.54 -12.68
N PHE A 170 -2.19 -12.25 -12.13
CA PHE A 170 -1.96 -11.08 -11.31
C PHE A 170 -0.48 -10.66 -11.34
N ASP A 171 -0.23 -9.41 -10.98
CA ASP A 171 1.06 -8.89 -10.59
C ASP A 171 0.88 -7.93 -9.41
N TYR A 172 1.96 -7.58 -8.72
CA TYR A 172 1.85 -6.65 -7.60
C TYR A 172 3.11 -5.79 -7.45
N ARG A 173 2.92 -4.64 -6.81
CA ARG A 173 4.00 -3.74 -6.42
C ARG A 173 3.81 -3.28 -4.99
N ILE A 174 4.92 -3.22 -4.26
CA ILE A 174 4.99 -2.67 -2.92
C ILE A 174 5.74 -1.36 -3.00
N GLY A 175 5.18 -0.30 -2.42
CA GLY A 175 5.80 1.01 -2.35
C GLY A 175 5.59 1.64 -0.98
N VAL A 176 6.44 2.59 -0.62
CA VAL A 176 6.28 3.41 0.58
C VAL A 176 5.86 4.80 0.14
N GLY A 177 4.91 5.40 0.86
CA GLY A 177 4.45 6.75 0.57
C GLY A 177 3.86 7.42 1.80
N MET A 178 3.12 8.49 1.55
CA MET A 178 2.40 9.25 2.57
C MET A 178 0.91 9.15 2.32
N GLN A 179 0.14 8.85 3.36
CA GLN A 179 -1.32 8.94 3.34
C GLN A 179 -1.77 9.65 4.61
N ASP A 180 -2.62 10.67 4.46
CA ASP A 180 -3.19 11.41 5.60
C ASP A 180 -2.15 11.98 6.59
N GLY A 181 -0.93 12.27 6.11
CA GLY A 181 0.17 12.80 6.91
C GLY A 181 1.05 11.76 7.59
N GLU A 182 0.75 10.47 7.42
CA GLU A 182 1.55 9.37 7.97
C GLU A 182 2.28 8.61 6.86
N HIS A 183 3.47 8.11 7.17
CA HIS A 183 4.16 7.17 6.29
C HIS A 183 3.40 5.85 6.29
N VAL A 184 3.20 5.28 5.11
CA VAL A 184 2.48 4.01 4.94
C VAL A 184 3.15 3.14 3.88
N VAL A 185 2.89 1.84 3.96
CA VAL A 185 3.26 0.87 2.93
C VAL A 185 2.02 0.61 2.06
N PHE A 186 2.14 0.84 0.76
CA PHE A 186 1.13 0.53 -0.24
C PHE A 186 1.46 -0.80 -0.92
N LEU A 187 0.51 -1.72 -0.90
CA LEU A 187 0.50 -2.89 -1.77
C LEU A 187 -0.55 -2.68 -2.84
N THR A 188 -0.13 -2.52 -4.09
CA THR A 188 -1.05 -2.48 -5.24
C THR A 188 -0.97 -3.82 -5.97
N VAL A 189 -2.08 -4.54 -5.97
CA VAL A 189 -2.25 -5.80 -6.71
C VAL A 189 -3.07 -5.51 -7.96
N GLU A 190 -2.52 -5.86 -9.12
CA GLU A 190 -3.21 -5.81 -10.40
C GLU A 190 -3.62 -7.22 -10.78
N VAL A 191 -4.89 -7.38 -11.11
CA VAL A 191 -5.51 -8.67 -11.40
C VAL A 191 -6.05 -8.63 -12.84
N HIS A 192 -5.83 -9.71 -13.56
CA HIS A 192 -6.25 -9.89 -14.95
C HIS A 192 -7.45 -10.84 -15.00
N PRO A 193 -8.70 -10.35 -14.86
CA PRO A 193 -9.88 -11.22 -14.82
C PRO A 193 -10.10 -11.99 -16.14
N VAL A 194 -9.46 -11.56 -17.22
CA VAL A 194 -9.48 -12.23 -18.52
C VAL A 194 -8.06 -12.34 -19.09
N ARG A 195 -7.79 -13.46 -19.77
CA ARG A 195 -6.56 -13.70 -20.53
C ARG A 195 -6.91 -14.15 -21.93
N TYR A 196 -6.12 -13.75 -22.91
CA TYR A 196 -6.37 -14.02 -24.33
C TYR A 196 -5.22 -14.78 -24.95
N PHE A 197 -5.52 -15.85 -25.67
CA PHE A 197 -4.60 -16.70 -26.41
C PHE A 197 -4.65 -16.30 -27.89
N PRO A 198 -3.70 -15.48 -28.38
CA PRO A 198 -3.89 -14.77 -29.64
C PRO A 198 -3.84 -15.66 -30.89
N ALA A 199 -3.00 -16.69 -30.91
CA ALA A 199 -2.88 -17.59 -32.05
C ALA A 199 -4.12 -18.48 -32.24
N SER A 200 -4.74 -18.93 -31.15
CA SER A 200 -5.97 -19.74 -31.17
C SER A 200 -7.25 -18.91 -31.16
N ASN A 201 -7.15 -17.60 -30.92
CA ASN A 201 -8.27 -16.67 -30.79
C ASN A 201 -9.29 -17.09 -29.71
N ILE A 202 -8.77 -17.56 -28.58
CA ILE A 202 -9.53 -18.02 -27.41
C ILE A 202 -9.28 -17.08 -26.24
N MET A 203 -10.30 -16.85 -25.42
CA MET A 203 -10.18 -16.08 -24.18
C MET A 203 -10.61 -16.94 -22.99
N GLU A 204 -9.87 -16.84 -21.89
CA GLU A 204 -10.28 -17.35 -20.59
C GLU A 204 -10.74 -16.19 -19.70
N SER A 205 -11.78 -16.42 -18.90
CA SER A 205 -12.26 -15.48 -17.89
C SER A 205 -12.37 -16.17 -16.53
N ALA A 206 -12.00 -15.49 -15.47
CA ALA A 206 -12.23 -15.94 -14.10
C ALA A 206 -13.45 -15.25 -13.50
N GLU A 207 -14.32 -16.02 -12.84
CA GLU A 207 -15.44 -15.47 -12.06
C GLU A 207 -14.98 -14.82 -10.76
N GLY A 208 -13.90 -15.32 -10.16
CA GLY A 208 -13.39 -14.74 -8.91
C GLY A 208 -11.93 -15.02 -8.67
N ILE A 209 -11.25 -14.04 -8.11
CA ILE A 209 -9.83 -14.10 -7.75
C ILE A 209 -9.69 -13.69 -6.29
N GLU A 210 -9.09 -14.56 -5.51
CA GLU A 210 -8.88 -14.39 -4.07
C GLU A 210 -7.41 -14.06 -3.81
N ILE A 211 -7.16 -12.87 -3.28
CA ILE A 211 -5.83 -12.34 -2.98
C ILE A 211 -5.50 -12.68 -1.53
N ASN A 212 -4.41 -13.40 -1.32
CA ASN A 212 -3.90 -13.78 -0.02
C ASN A 212 -2.59 -13.04 0.26
N ILE A 213 -2.56 -12.27 1.34
CA ILE A 213 -1.43 -11.42 1.71
C ILE A 213 -0.93 -11.86 3.08
N GLU A 214 0.34 -12.25 3.16
CA GLU A 214 1.05 -12.53 4.41
C GLU A 214 1.97 -11.35 4.71
N PHE A 215 1.92 -10.84 5.95
CA PHE A 215 2.69 -9.66 6.35
C PHE A 215 3.03 -9.69 7.85
N GLU A 216 4.03 -8.90 8.24
CA GLU A 216 4.44 -8.71 9.62
C GLU A 216 4.60 -7.22 9.90
N GLU A 217 3.88 -6.71 10.89
CA GLU A 217 4.01 -5.33 11.34
C GLU A 217 5.18 -5.19 12.30
N LYS A 218 6.34 -4.75 11.82
CA LYS A 218 7.48 -4.53 12.71
C LYS A 218 7.28 -3.26 13.52
N GLN A 219 7.28 -3.39 14.84
CA GLN A 219 7.37 -2.21 15.69
C GLN A 219 8.74 -1.56 15.47
N SER A 220 8.75 -0.32 15.01
CA SER A 220 9.96 0.50 15.00
C SER A 220 10.41 0.74 16.43
N SER A 221 11.38 -0.05 16.91
CA SER A 221 12.08 0.24 18.16
C SER A 221 13.26 1.16 17.86
N PHE A 222 12.98 2.40 17.44
CA PHE A 222 13.99 3.43 17.70
C PHE A 222 13.87 3.77 19.18
N PRO A 223 14.98 3.75 19.94
CA PRO A 223 14.92 4.24 21.31
C PRO A 223 14.48 5.71 21.24
N ASP A 224 13.30 6.02 21.81
CA ASP A 224 12.78 7.39 22.04
C ASP A 224 13.66 8.19 23.03
N THR A 225 14.93 7.80 23.19
CA THR A 225 15.89 8.43 24.09
C THR A 225 16.37 9.77 23.54
N TYR A 226 16.32 9.98 22.22
CA TYR A 226 16.85 11.16 21.56
C TYR A 226 15.89 11.67 20.48
N ASP A 227 15.61 12.97 20.47
CA ASP A 227 14.76 13.59 19.44
C ASP A 227 15.52 13.76 18.10
N LEU A 228 16.84 14.04 18.15
CA LEU A 228 17.74 14.08 17.00
C LEU A 228 19.18 13.73 17.41
N LEU A 229 19.80 12.75 16.73
CA LEU A 229 21.22 12.42 16.86
C LEU A 229 21.94 12.69 15.53
N ILE A 230 22.95 13.56 15.56
CA ILE A 230 23.83 13.87 14.44
C ILE A 230 25.16 13.17 14.68
N ILE A 231 25.52 12.20 13.83
CA ILE A 231 26.81 11.52 13.86
C ILE A 231 27.66 12.08 12.72
N THR A 232 28.81 12.67 13.04
CA THR A 232 29.66 13.36 12.06
C THR A 232 31.15 13.17 12.34
N PRO A 233 32.03 13.20 11.32
CA PRO A 233 33.45 13.46 11.55
C PRO A 233 33.68 14.78 12.30
N GLU A 234 34.66 14.80 13.20
CA GLU A 234 35.00 15.98 14.03
C GLU A 234 35.21 17.25 13.19
N LYS A 235 35.85 17.13 12.02
CA LYS A 235 36.10 18.28 11.11
C LYS A 235 34.85 19.04 10.65
N PHE A 236 33.66 18.48 10.83
CA PHE A 236 32.38 19.11 10.47
C PHE A 236 31.55 19.54 11.68
N SER A 237 32.00 19.29 12.92
CA SER A 237 31.25 19.64 14.13
C SER A 237 30.88 21.13 14.16
N ASP A 238 31.85 22.00 13.89
CA ASP A 238 31.68 23.46 13.95
C ASP A 238 30.70 23.95 12.87
N ALA A 239 30.77 23.35 11.67
CA ALA A 239 29.88 23.69 10.57
C ALA A 239 28.43 23.25 10.81
N LEU A 240 28.22 22.26 11.68
CA LEU A 240 26.91 21.71 12.02
C LEU A 240 26.28 22.37 13.26
N GLN A 241 27.02 23.16 14.04
CA GLN A 241 26.46 23.89 15.19
C GLN A 241 25.23 24.75 14.84
N PRO A 242 25.19 25.50 13.71
CA PRO A 242 23.98 26.26 13.34
C PRO A 242 22.74 25.38 13.15
N LEU A 243 22.91 24.13 12.70
CA LEU A 243 21.82 23.18 12.56
C LEU A 243 21.34 22.69 13.93
N VAL A 244 22.26 22.41 14.85
CA VAL A 244 21.96 22.03 16.24
C VAL A 244 21.14 23.13 16.92
N GLU A 245 21.65 24.36 16.91
CA GLU A 245 20.99 25.52 17.51
C GLU A 245 19.59 25.76 16.93
N HIS A 246 19.45 25.68 15.59
CA HIS A 246 18.17 25.81 14.93
C HIS A 246 17.16 24.74 15.38
N LYS A 247 17.59 23.48 15.55
CA LYS A 247 16.69 22.38 15.96
C LYS A 247 16.26 22.53 17.42
N GLU A 248 17.21 22.87 18.30
CA GLU A 248 16.95 23.18 19.71
C GLU A 248 15.98 24.37 19.85
N SER A 249 16.15 25.42 19.05
CA SER A 249 15.25 26.59 19.08
C SER A 249 13.81 26.27 18.65
N HIS A 250 13.60 25.14 17.96
CA HIS A 250 12.29 24.62 17.58
C HIS A 250 11.81 23.47 18.50
N GLY A 251 12.48 23.27 19.64
CA GLY A 251 12.09 22.31 20.66
C GLY A 251 12.49 20.86 20.38
N ILE A 252 13.44 20.63 19.47
CA ILE A 252 13.97 19.30 19.14
C ILE A 252 15.32 19.13 19.82
N LYS A 253 15.42 18.27 20.85
CA LYS A 253 16.70 18.00 21.53
C LYS A 253 17.67 17.30 20.58
N THR A 254 18.81 17.93 20.35
CA THR A 254 19.77 17.55 19.35
C THR A 254 21.11 17.22 20.00
N ILE A 255 21.56 15.98 19.83
CA ILE A 255 22.88 15.53 20.23
C ILE A 255 23.78 15.46 19.00
N LEU A 256 24.94 16.09 19.07
CA LEU A 256 25.99 15.97 18.05
C LEU A 256 27.13 15.13 18.63
N GLU A 257 27.37 13.96 18.03
CA GLU A 257 28.47 13.06 18.38
C GLU A 257 29.47 12.96 17.24
N THR A 258 30.75 12.91 17.60
CA THR A 258 31.84 12.75 16.63
C THR A 258 32.27 11.29 16.50
N THR A 259 32.77 10.90 15.33
CA THR A 259 33.20 9.52 15.07
C THR A 259 34.59 9.18 15.62
N GLU A 260 35.37 10.19 16.02
CA GLU A 260 36.79 10.11 16.36
C GLU A 260 37.04 9.99 17.88
N SER A 261 36.26 9.13 18.57
CA SER A 261 36.33 8.91 20.03
C SER A 261 37.73 8.72 20.62
#